data_AF-G0UXT7-F1
#
_entry.id   AF-G0UXT7-F1
#
_cell.length_a   1.000
_cell.length_b   1.000
_cell.length_c   1.000
_cell.angle_alpha   90.00
_cell.angle_beta   90.00
_cell.angle_gamma   90.00
#
_symmetry.space_group_name_H-M   'P 1'
#
loop_
_entity.id
_entity.type
_entity.pdbx_description
1 polymer ?
#
loop_
_entity_poly.entity_id
_entity_poly.type
_entity_poly.pdbx_seq_one_letter_code
_entity_poly.pdbx_strand_id
1 'polypeptide(L)'
;MTNHLVIFIGSDGRRAATTRSAATQASLVLRDLLDRREPTMNVVKKTVGERRGVSDVFDDFIAVKEGGIPTIELPFPHATGSILGRICAHMTYRYDNQPLNETKEPLAVRSSYSKSDRKGCPFGGNIGRNVMPEIPRPMVLPLMDYLDCFDQKFIEDWDDVMTVQMVKLATLLNYEELLNLASAKLASCLLEKSVEGLRTFLGVESDFDSDEEAALNKEYGRYISEK
;
A
#
# COMPACT_ATOMS: atom_id res chain seq x y z
N MET A 1 13.79 19.00 12.48
CA MET A 1 14.09 17.61 12.12
C MET A 1 14.72 17.65 10.74
N THR A 2 15.89 17.05 10.56
CA THR A 2 16.59 17.09 9.27
C THR A 2 15.80 16.27 8.25
N ASN A 3 15.39 16.91 7.15
CA ASN A 3 14.74 16.24 6.02
C ASN A 3 15.76 15.29 5.40
N HIS A 4 15.77 14.02 5.81
CA HIS A 4 16.57 12.99 5.15
C HIS A 4 15.69 12.27 4.14
N LEU A 5 16.22 12.04 2.95
CA LEU A 5 15.52 11.30 1.91
C LEU A 5 16.02 9.86 1.86
N VAL A 6 15.09 8.93 1.74
CA VAL A 6 15.38 7.51 1.53
C VAL A 6 15.05 7.19 0.09
N ILE A 7 16.03 6.64 -0.63
CA ILE A 7 15.91 6.24 -2.03
C ILE A 7 15.86 4.72 -2.07
N PHE A 8 14.72 4.18 -2.48
CA PHE A 8 14.55 2.77 -2.76
C PHE A 8 14.92 2.46 -4.20
N ILE A 9 15.73 1.43 -4.41
CA ILE A 9 16.16 0.97 -5.73
C ILE A 9 15.47 -0.35 -6.02
N GLY A 10 14.57 -0.37 -6.99
CA GLY A 10 13.88 -1.59 -7.42
C GLY A 10 14.77 -2.53 -8.22
N SER A 11 14.26 -3.73 -8.47
CA SER A 11 14.88 -4.78 -9.30
C SER A 11 15.12 -4.34 -10.75
N ASP A 12 14.32 -3.39 -11.23
CA ASP A 12 14.40 -2.75 -12.54
C ASP A 12 15.38 -1.54 -12.58
N GLY A 13 16.06 -1.27 -11.46
CA GLY A 13 16.96 -0.12 -11.31
C GLY A 13 16.24 1.22 -11.17
N ARG A 14 14.90 1.23 -11.20
CA ARG A 14 14.13 2.46 -10.99
C ARG A 14 14.18 2.86 -9.52
N ARG A 15 14.23 4.17 -9.30
CA ARG A 15 14.37 4.77 -7.98
C ARG A 15 13.04 5.36 -7.52
N ALA A 16 12.67 5.09 -6.27
CA ALA A 16 11.54 5.72 -5.59
C ALA A 16 12.05 6.42 -4.33
N ALA A 17 11.54 7.61 -4.03
CA ALA A 17 12.01 8.38 -2.87
C ALA A 17 10.87 8.67 -1.90
N THR A 18 11.19 8.65 -0.61
CA THR A 18 10.30 9.09 0.47
C THR A 18 11.11 9.75 1.58
N THR A 19 10.44 10.40 2.53
CA THR A 19 11.09 10.98 3.70
C THR A 19 11.49 9.88 4.69
N ARG A 20 12.62 10.06 5.39
CA ARG A 20 13.04 9.15 6.47
C ARG A 20 11.97 9.08 7.56
N SER A 21 11.32 10.20 7.87
CA SER A 21 10.23 10.25 8.85
C SER A 21 9.09 9.32 8.46
N ALA A 22 8.54 9.44 7.25
CA ALA A 22 7.46 8.59 6.77
C ALA A 22 7.90 7.11 6.73
N ALA A 23 9.09 6.82 6.21
CA ALA A 23 9.61 5.45 6.15
C ALA A 23 9.75 4.79 7.54
N THR A 24 10.29 5.52 8.52
CA THR A 24 10.51 5.00 9.90
C THR A 24 9.21 4.86 10.70
N GLN A 25 8.20 5.68 10.40
CA GLN A 25 6.88 5.60 11.01
C GLN A 25 6.04 4.48 10.39
N ALA A 26 6.13 4.31 9.07
CA ALA A 26 5.35 3.30 8.33
C ALA A 26 5.82 1.87 8.56
N SER A 27 7.13 1.66 8.73
CA SER A 27 7.71 0.32 8.69
C SER A 27 8.74 0.12 9.79
N LEU A 28 8.51 -0.90 10.61
CA LEU A 28 9.47 -1.32 11.65
C LEU A 28 10.78 -1.80 11.02
N VAL A 29 10.71 -2.46 9.86
CA VAL A 29 11.89 -2.93 9.13
C VAL A 29 12.71 -1.75 8.61
N LEU A 30 12.06 -0.75 8.01
CA LEU A 30 12.74 0.45 7.55
C LEU A 30 13.33 1.24 8.72
N ARG A 31 12.63 1.32 9.85
CA ARG A 31 13.17 1.94 11.08
C ARG A 31 14.50 1.29 11.48
N ASP A 32 14.51 -0.03 11.65
CA ASP A 32 15.71 -0.76 12.06
C ASP A 32 16.85 -0.66 11.02
N LEU A 33 16.52 -0.66 9.72
CA LEU A 33 17.49 -0.51 8.63
C LEU A 33 18.09 0.90 8.55
N LEU A 34 17.28 1.93 8.81
CA LEU A 34 17.68 3.32 8.72
C LEU A 34 18.39 3.79 10.00
N ASP A 35 18.07 3.23 11.16
CA ASP A 35 18.75 3.54 12.43
C ASP A 35 20.19 3.03 12.47
N ARG A 36 20.48 1.97 11.69
CA ARG A 36 21.84 1.43 11.52
C ARG A 36 22.66 2.13 10.44
N ARG A 37 22.07 3.05 9.67
CA ARG A 37 22.74 3.73 8.55
C ARG A 37 22.85 5.23 8.79
N GLU A 38 24.08 5.73 8.77
CA GLU A 38 24.32 7.17 8.74
C GLU A 38 23.98 7.71 7.34
N PRO A 39 23.29 8.86 7.25
CA PRO A 39 22.95 9.44 5.96
C PRO A 39 24.22 9.89 5.24
N THR A 40 24.40 9.43 4.00
CA THR A 40 25.55 9.82 3.19
C THR A 40 25.27 11.16 2.52
N MET A 41 26.20 12.11 2.67
CA MET A 41 26.20 13.37 1.94
C MET A 41 26.63 13.10 0.49
N ASN A 42 25.72 12.55 -0.32
CA ASN A 42 26.01 12.30 -1.73
C ASN A 42 25.80 13.60 -2.53
N VAL A 43 26.92 14.25 -2.86
CA VAL A 43 26.96 15.31 -3.88
C VAL A 43 26.75 14.64 -5.24
N VAL A 44 25.50 14.66 -5.72
CA VAL A 44 25.17 14.17 -7.06
C VAL A 44 25.82 15.08 -8.10
N LYS A 45 26.94 14.67 -8.68
CA LYS A 45 27.50 15.31 -9.88
C LYS A 45 26.64 14.91 -11.08
N LYS A 46 25.88 15.87 -11.61
CA LYS A 46 25.10 15.74 -12.84
C LYS A 46 26.08 15.59 -14.03
N THR A 47 26.27 14.39 -14.55
CA THR A 47 26.87 14.21 -15.88
C THR A 47 25.79 14.40 -16.93
N VAL A 48 25.81 15.55 -17.60
CA VAL A 48 24.99 15.84 -18.78
C VAL A 48 25.36 14.85 -19.88
N GLY A 49 24.42 13.99 -20.26
CA GLY A 49 24.56 12.97 -21.30
C GLY A 49 23.24 12.82 -22.04
N GLU A 50 23.06 13.70 -23.02
CA GLU A 50 22.03 13.80 -24.04
C GLU A 50 21.48 12.46 -24.60
N ARG A 51 20.16 12.25 -24.50
CA ARG A 51 19.27 11.73 -25.59
C ARG A 51 17.80 11.73 -25.16
N ARG A 52 16.96 12.33 -26.02
CA ARG A 52 15.51 12.56 -25.88
C ARG A 52 14.73 11.26 -26.04
N GLY A 53 13.62 11.11 -25.31
CA GLY A 53 12.63 10.05 -25.54
C GLY A 53 11.53 9.95 -24.47
N VAL A 54 10.55 10.85 -24.54
CA VAL A 54 9.11 10.70 -24.18
C VAL A 54 8.75 9.86 -22.94
N SER A 55 8.53 10.52 -21.80
CA SER A 55 7.39 10.32 -20.88
C SER A 55 7.46 11.32 -19.71
N ASP A 56 7.20 12.60 -20.01
CA ASP A 56 7.16 13.71 -19.04
C ASP A 56 5.83 13.72 -18.28
N VAL A 57 5.79 13.13 -17.08
CA VAL A 57 4.86 13.54 -15.98
C VAL A 57 5.47 13.34 -14.58
N PHE A 58 6.60 12.63 -14.43
CA PHE A 58 7.16 12.28 -13.10
C PHE A 58 8.40 13.08 -12.65
N ASP A 59 8.92 13.99 -13.47
CA ASP A 59 10.21 14.66 -13.19
C ASP A 59 10.08 15.99 -12.40
N ASP A 60 8.85 16.44 -12.08
CA ASP A 60 8.64 17.79 -11.55
C ASP A 60 8.72 17.91 -10.01
N PHE A 61 8.95 16.80 -9.29
CA PHE A 61 9.10 16.82 -7.82
C PHE A 61 10.56 16.73 -7.33
N ILE A 62 11.55 16.62 -8.23
CA ILE A 62 12.98 16.66 -7.86
C ILE A 62 13.61 17.97 -8.33
N ALA A 63 12.95 19.09 -8.06
CA ALA A 63 13.59 20.41 -8.07
C ALA A 63 14.37 20.60 -6.75
N VAL A 64 15.49 19.88 -6.60
CA VAL A 64 16.39 20.04 -5.45
C VAL A 64 17.15 21.35 -5.61
N LYS A 65 16.76 22.36 -4.81
CA LYS A 65 17.58 23.56 -4.59
C LYS A 65 18.93 23.16 -3.99
N GLU A 66 19.98 23.84 -4.44
CA GLU A 66 21.35 23.72 -3.94
C GLU A 66 21.41 23.76 -2.40
N GLY A 67 21.68 22.60 -1.82
CA GLY A 67 21.67 22.33 -0.39
C GLY A 67 21.50 20.82 -0.23
N GLY A 68 22.62 20.08 -0.25
CA GLY A 68 22.62 18.62 -0.35
C GLY A 68 21.77 17.96 0.75
N ILE A 69 20.60 17.48 0.36
CA ILE A 69 19.72 16.73 1.26
C ILE A 69 20.39 15.37 1.52
N PRO A 70 20.62 14.98 2.78
CA PRO A 70 21.25 13.70 3.09
C PRO A 70 20.40 12.55 2.58
N THR A 71 20.97 11.66 1.76
CA THR A 71 20.26 10.57 1.10
C THR A 71 20.76 9.20 1.59
N ILE A 72 19.85 8.24 1.72
CA ILE A 72 20.17 6.84 2.04
C ILE A 72 19.60 5.96 0.93
N GLU A 73 20.44 5.19 0.26
CA GLU A 73 20.01 4.26 -0.79
C GLU A 73 19.77 2.84 -0.22
N LEU A 74 18.61 2.25 -0.51
CA LEU A 74 18.20 0.91 -0.08
C LEU A 74 17.78 0.05 -1.29
N PRO A 75 18.49 -1.05 -1.59
CA PRO A 75 18.13 -1.95 -2.68
C PRO A 75 17.01 -2.91 -2.29
N PHE A 76 16.02 -3.07 -3.17
CA PHE A 76 14.88 -3.97 -3.05
C PHE A 76 14.80 -4.88 -4.29
N PRO A 77 15.53 -6.01 -4.32
CA PRO A 77 15.61 -6.88 -5.49
C PRO A 77 14.31 -7.64 -5.80
N HIS A 78 13.35 -7.64 -4.87
CA HIS A 78 12.08 -8.35 -5.01
C HIS A 78 10.91 -7.45 -5.42
N ALA A 79 11.14 -6.15 -5.60
CA ALA A 79 10.11 -5.18 -5.98
C ALA A 79 10.58 -4.33 -7.15
N THR A 80 9.70 -4.05 -8.10
CA THR A 80 9.97 -3.07 -9.16
C THR A 80 9.84 -1.66 -8.61
N GLY A 81 10.55 -0.69 -9.21
CA GLY A 81 10.47 0.69 -8.76
C GLY A 81 9.08 1.32 -8.95
N SER A 82 8.24 0.79 -9.85
CA SER A 82 6.84 1.21 -9.98
C SER A 82 6.02 0.87 -8.73
N ILE A 83 6.21 -0.33 -8.16
CA ILE A 83 5.52 -0.76 -6.94
C ILE A 83 6.06 0.01 -5.73
N LEU A 84 7.38 0.16 -5.65
CA LEU A 84 8.02 0.93 -4.58
C LEU A 84 7.57 2.40 -4.61
N GLY A 85 7.43 3.01 -5.79
CA GLY A 85 6.92 4.37 -5.94
C GLY A 85 5.50 4.53 -5.38
N ARG A 86 4.63 3.54 -5.61
CA ARG A 86 3.28 3.52 -5.02
C ARG A 86 3.32 3.41 -3.51
N ILE A 87 4.14 2.50 -2.97
CA ILE A 87 4.31 2.34 -1.52
C ILE A 87 4.83 3.65 -0.90
N CYS A 88 5.80 4.31 -1.53
CA CYS A 88 6.31 5.61 -1.09
C CYS A 88 5.23 6.69 -1.08
N ALA A 89 4.40 6.75 -2.14
CA ALA A 89 3.30 7.69 -2.23
C ALA A 89 2.27 7.45 -1.11
N HIS A 90 1.97 6.19 -0.80
CA HIS A 90 1.08 5.81 0.30
C HIS A 90 1.67 6.17 1.67
N MET A 91 2.96 5.88 1.90
CA MET A 91 3.67 6.28 3.13
C MET A 91 3.67 7.80 3.34
N THR A 92 4.00 8.57 2.29
CA THR A 92 3.98 10.03 2.36
C THR A 92 2.58 10.57 2.61
N TYR A 93 1.56 10.03 1.93
CA TYR A 93 0.17 10.41 2.19
C TYR A 93 -0.24 10.21 3.66
N ARG A 94 0.13 9.06 4.24
CA ARG A 94 -0.25 8.67 5.60
C ARG A 94 0.52 9.41 6.69
N TYR A 95 1.83 9.54 6.54
CA TYR A 95 2.71 9.97 7.63
C TYR A 95 3.28 11.38 7.47
N ASP A 96 3.53 11.87 6.24
CA ASP A 96 4.03 13.25 6.07
C ASP A 96 2.94 14.30 6.33
N ASN A 97 1.67 13.93 6.16
CA ASN A 97 0.52 14.80 6.44
C ASN A 97 -0.09 14.57 7.84
N GLN A 98 0.52 13.74 8.69
CA GLN A 98 -0.01 13.48 10.02
C GLN A 98 0.33 14.66 10.94
N PRO A 99 -0.65 15.38 11.51
CA PRO A 99 -0.34 16.39 12.52
C PRO A 99 0.32 15.70 13.71
N LEU A 100 1.48 16.23 14.12
CA LEU A 100 2.20 15.85 15.34
C LEU A 100 1.21 15.72 16.50
N ASN A 101 1.19 14.53 17.11
CA ASN A 101 0.39 14.15 18.28
C ASN A 101 0.06 15.33 19.22
N GLU A 102 -1.21 15.70 19.32
CA GLU A 102 -1.75 16.13 20.61
C GLU A 102 -2.41 14.91 21.25
N THR A 103 -1.70 14.39 22.24
CA THR A 103 -2.20 13.78 23.48
C THR A 103 -3.32 12.75 23.38
N LYS A 104 -2.97 11.50 23.73
CA LYS A 104 -3.90 10.42 24.05
C LYS A 104 -4.90 10.85 25.13
N GLU A 105 -6.14 11.09 24.75
CA GLU A 105 -7.30 11.09 25.65
C GLU A 105 -8.29 10.03 25.12
N PRO A 106 -8.80 9.13 25.97
CA PRO A 106 -9.81 8.17 25.55
C PRO A 106 -11.21 8.81 25.56
N LEU A 107 -12.13 8.22 24.78
CA LEU A 107 -13.59 8.46 24.75
C LEU A 107 -14.08 9.52 23.76
N ALA A 108 -14.74 9.06 22.68
CA ALA A 108 -16.19 8.92 22.69
C ALA A 108 -16.71 8.59 21.28
N VAL A 109 -17.57 7.59 21.23
CA VAL A 109 -18.48 7.27 20.14
C VAL A 109 -19.14 8.54 19.62
N ARG A 110 -18.97 8.86 18.33
CA ARG A 110 -19.93 9.69 17.60
C ARG A 110 -20.09 9.17 16.18
N SER A 111 -21.09 8.29 16.06
CA SER A 111 -21.88 8.08 14.87
C SER A 111 -22.37 9.43 14.31
N SER A 112 -22.23 9.62 13.01
CA SER A 112 -23.22 10.34 12.21
C SER A 112 -23.04 9.94 10.74
N TYR A 113 -23.98 9.12 10.26
CA TYR A 113 -24.26 9.01 8.84
C TYR A 113 -24.69 10.38 8.31
N SER A 114 -23.92 10.97 7.39
CA SER A 114 -24.42 11.99 6.47
C SER A 114 -24.20 11.51 5.04
N LYS A 115 -25.30 10.98 4.48
CA LYS A 115 -25.45 10.67 3.07
C LYS A 115 -25.66 11.99 2.34
N SER A 116 -24.70 12.42 1.52
CA SER A 116 -24.92 13.45 0.51
C SER A 116 -24.15 13.11 -0.76
N ASP A 117 -24.93 13.10 -1.84
CA ASP A 117 -24.57 12.75 -3.20
C ASP A 117 -23.37 13.50 -3.78
N ARG A 118 -22.53 12.70 -4.46
CA ARG A 118 -21.90 12.91 -5.77
C ARG A 118 -21.20 14.24 -6.10
N LYS A 119 -19.98 14.00 -6.62
CA LYS A 119 -19.21 14.74 -7.65
C LYS A 119 -18.40 15.92 -7.16
N GLY A 120 -17.11 15.64 -7.01
CA GLY A 120 -16.03 16.63 -6.99
C GLY A 120 -14.98 16.23 -5.96
N CYS A 121 -13.97 15.48 -6.37
CA CYS A 121 -12.68 15.53 -5.68
C CYS A 121 -11.92 16.77 -6.20
N PRO A 122 -11.88 17.86 -5.43
CA PRO A 122 -10.66 18.63 -5.33
C PRO A 122 -10.36 18.84 -3.85
N PHE A 123 -9.31 18.19 -3.35
CA PHE A 123 -8.62 18.49 -2.09
C PHE A 123 -9.39 19.38 -1.08
N GLY A 124 -10.22 18.77 -0.24
CA GLY A 124 -10.85 19.50 0.87
C GLY A 124 -12.04 18.76 1.48
N GLY A 125 -11.89 18.31 2.73
CA GLY A 125 -13.05 17.87 3.53
C GLY A 125 -12.88 16.64 4.42
N ASN A 126 -11.72 16.44 5.07
CA ASN A 126 -11.62 15.84 6.42
C ASN A 126 -10.17 15.95 6.91
N ILE A 127 -9.81 17.17 7.35
CA ILE A 127 -8.57 17.42 8.10
C ILE A 127 -8.81 16.84 9.49
N GLY A 128 -8.37 15.61 9.73
CA GLY A 128 -8.52 15.03 11.05
C GLY A 128 -7.79 13.73 11.28
N ARG A 129 -7.75 12.81 10.32
CA ARG A 129 -7.05 11.52 10.51
C ARG A 129 -6.57 10.99 9.17
N ASN A 130 -5.28 11.10 8.87
CA ASN A 130 -4.63 10.22 7.88
C ASN A 130 -4.40 8.81 8.45
N VAL A 131 -5.19 8.43 9.46
CA VAL A 131 -5.18 7.10 10.05
C VAL A 131 -6.09 6.25 9.18
N MET A 132 -5.57 5.12 8.71
CA MET A 132 -6.36 4.23 7.88
C MET A 132 -7.57 3.71 8.68
N PRO A 133 -8.78 3.72 8.12
CA PRO A 133 -9.96 3.16 8.77
C PRO A 133 -9.75 1.67 9.04
N GLU A 134 -10.24 1.20 10.19
CA GLU A 134 -10.21 -0.22 10.52
C GLU A 134 -11.24 -0.96 9.66
N ILE A 135 -10.75 -1.89 8.83
CA ILE A 135 -11.61 -2.70 7.96
C ILE A 135 -12.15 -3.87 8.79
N PRO A 136 -13.49 -4.00 8.95
CA PRO A 136 -14.07 -5.05 9.75
C PRO A 136 -13.79 -6.44 9.15
N ARG A 137 -13.59 -7.43 10.03
CA ARG A 137 -13.35 -8.83 9.68
C ARG A 137 -14.39 -9.70 10.41
N PRO A 138 -15.35 -10.32 9.72
CA PRO A 138 -15.53 -10.35 8.25
C PRO A 138 -16.03 -9.01 7.69
N MET A 139 -15.71 -8.74 6.42
CA MET A 139 -16.25 -7.59 5.70
C MET A 139 -17.75 -7.82 5.44
N VAL A 140 -18.57 -6.80 5.73
CA VAL A 140 -20.03 -6.86 5.56
C VAL A 140 -20.47 -6.05 4.33
N LEU A 141 -19.73 -4.99 4.01
CA LEU A 141 -19.92 -4.14 2.84
C LEU A 141 -18.79 -4.34 1.82
N PRO A 142 -18.97 -3.89 0.56
CA PRO A 142 -17.88 -3.83 -0.40
C PRO A 142 -16.69 -3.01 0.13
N LEU A 143 -15.47 -3.43 -0.21
CA LEU A 143 -14.24 -2.80 0.27
C LEU A 143 -14.21 -1.28 0.08
N MET A 144 -14.68 -0.80 -1.08
CA MET A 144 -14.65 0.63 -1.43
C MET A 144 -15.40 1.51 -0.42
N ASP A 145 -16.43 0.99 0.24
CA ASP A 145 -17.24 1.74 1.20
C ASP A 145 -16.51 1.98 2.53
N TYR A 146 -15.45 1.21 2.81
CA TYR A 146 -14.62 1.38 4.00
C TYR A 146 -13.43 2.32 3.78
N LEU A 147 -13.15 2.73 2.53
CA LEU A 147 -11.90 3.38 2.15
C LEU A 147 -12.06 4.88 1.88
N ASP A 148 -11.01 5.64 2.16
CA ASP A 148 -10.91 7.03 1.77
C ASP A 148 -10.71 7.17 0.25
N CYS A 149 -10.99 8.36 -0.29
CA CYS A 149 -10.85 8.62 -1.72
C CYS A 149 -9.42 8.41 -2.25
N PHE A 150 -8.40 8.55 -1.40
CA PHE A 150 -7.02 8.24 -1.76
C PHE A 150 -6.81 6.72 -1.87
N ASP A 151 -7.22 5.95 -0.87
CA ASP A 151 -7.05 4.50 -0.88
C ASP A 151 -7.87 3.85 -1.99
N GLN A 152 -9.08 4.35 -2.27
CA GLN A 152 -9.89 3.89 -3.39
C GLN A 152 -9.13 4.00 -4.71
N LYS A 153 -8.55 5.18 -5.00
CA LYS A 153 -7.71 5.40 -6.18
C LYS A 153 -6.44 4.57 -6.16
N PHE A 154 -5.88 4.36 -4.97
CA PHE A 154 -4.66 3.59 -4.79
C PHE A 154 -4.84 2.10 -5.11
N ILE A 155 -6.03 1.54 -4.86
CA ILE A 155 -6.34 0.11 -5.14
C ILE A 155 -7.09 -0.12 -6.46
N GLU A 156 -7.60 0.95 -7.09
CA GLU A 156 -8.43 0.86 -8.30
C GLU A 156 -7.72 0.16 -9.45
N ASP A 157 -6.42 0.39 -9.58
CA ASP A 157 -5.59 -0.11 -10.66
C ASP A 157 -4.81 -1.39 -10.30
N TRP A 158 -5.18 -2.04 -9.20
CA TRP A 158 -4.56 -3.29 -8.79
C TRP A 158 -5.19 -4.46 -9.53
N ASP A 159 -4.37 -5.17 -10.29
CA ASP A 159 -4.71 -6.48 -10.77
C ASP A 159 -4.46 -7.57 -9.70
N ASP A 160 -4.84 -8.78 -10.06
CA ASP A 160 -4.70 -10.01 -9.29
C ASP A 160 -3.25 -10.24 -8.81
N VAL A 161 -2.27 -10.04 -9.71
CA VAL A 161 -0.84 -10.24 -9.43
C VAL A 161 -0.29 -9.14 -8.52
N MET A 162 -0.63 -7.88 -8.81
CA MET A 162 -0.26 -6.71 -8.03
C MET A 162 -0.77 -6.81 -6.60
N THR A 163 -2.01 -7.26 -6.41
CA THR A 163 -2.61 -7.45 -5.08
C THR A 163 -1.77 -8.42 -4.24
N VAL A 164 -1.41 -9.58 -4.81
CA VAL A 164 -0.56 -10.57 -4.13
C VAL A 164 0.84 -10.01 -3.85
N GLN A 165 1.42 -9.27 -4.81
CA GLN A 165 2.72 -8.63 -4.63
C GLN A 165 2.69 -7.57 -3.52
N MET A 166 1.62 -6.77 -3.46
CA MET A 166 1.43 -5.76 -2.41
C MET A 166 1.30 -6.39 -1.03
N VAL A 167 0.59 -7.51 -0.89
CA VAL A 167 0.55 -8.28 0.37
C VAL A 167 1.97 -8.74 0.75
N LYS A 168 2.71 -9.38 -0.16
CA LYS A 168 4.08 -9.86 0.09
C LYS A 168 5.01 -8.73 0.53
N LEU A 169 4.96 -7.58 -0.15
CA LEU A 169 5.80 -6.43 0.16
C LEU A 169 5.38 -5.74 1.47
N ALA A 170 4.09 -5.63 1.74
CA ALA A 170 3.60 -5.10 3.01
C ALA A 170 4.05 -5.96 4.19
N THR A 171 4.01 -7.30 4.05
CA THR A 171 4.56 -8.23 5.04
C THR A 171 6.08 -8.09 5.17
N LEU A 172 6.81 -8.03 4.05
CA LEU A 172 8.27 -7.88 4.06
C LEU A 172 8.72 -6.59 4.75
N LEU A 173 8.02 -5.48 4.49
CA LEU A 173 8.29 -4.19 5.12
C LEU A 173 7.69 -4.11 6.52
N ASN A 174 6.85 -5.06 6.93
CA ASN A 174 6.04 -4.96 8.14
C ASN A 174 5.31 -3.61 8.22
N TYR A 175 4.61 -3.27 7.13
CA TYR A 175 3.79 -2.07 7.01
C TYR A 175 2.32 -2.44 7.21
N GLU A 176 1.81 -2.26 8.43
CA GLU A 176 0.51 -2.77 8.88
C GLU A 176 -0.66 -2.18 8.07
N GLU A 177 -0.63 -0.88 7.76
CA GLU A 177 -1.70 -0.20 7.06
C GLU A 177 -1.83 -0.72 5.62
N LEU A 178 -0.71 -0.82 4.90
CA LEU A 178 -0.71 -1.41 3.58
C LEU A 178 -1.11 -2.89 3.62
N LEU A 179 -0.68 -3.62 4.65
CA LEU A 179 -0.98 -5.04 4.79
C LEU A 179 -2.48 -5.28 5.00
N ASN A 180 -3.13 -4.51 5.87
CA ASN A 180 -4.58 -4.63 6.09
C ASN A 180 -5.37 -4.25 4.82
N LEU A 181 -4.99 -3.16 4.13
CA LEU A 181 -5.62 -2.76 2.86
C LEU A 181 -5.46 -3.84 1.78
N ALA A 182 -4.24 -4.34 1.59
CA ALA A 182 -3.95 -5.37 0.60
C ALA A 182 -4.62 -6.71 0.93
N SER A 183 -4.69 -7.07 2.22
CA SER A 183 -5.40 -8.28 2.66
C SER A 183 -6.90 -8.16 2.45
N ALA A 184 -7.49 -6.98 2.69
CA ALA A 184 -8.89 -6.73 2.43
C ALA A 184 -9.21 -6.79 0.93
N LYS A 185 -8.36 -6.19 0.09
CA LYS A 185 -8.47 -6.30 -1.38
C LYS A 185 -8.38 -7.74 -1.85
N LEU A 186 -7.41 -8.50 -1.34
CA LEU A 186 -7.27 -9.92 -1.63
C LEU A 186 -8.53 -10.69 -1.21
N ALA A 187 -9.06 -10.45 -0.01
CA ALA A 187 -10.28 -11.10 0.46
C ALA A 187 -11.49 -10.81 -0.45
N SER A 188 -11.63 -9.57 -0.95
CA SER A 188 -12.66 -9.24 -1.95
C SER A 188 -12.47 -10.00 -3.26
N CYS A 189 -11.23 -10.09 -3.76
CA CYS A 189 -10.92 -10.88 -4.95
C CYS A 189 -11.21 -12.38 -4.77
N LEU A 190 -11.02 -12.91 -3.56
CA LEU A 190 -11.31 -14.31 -3.24
C LEU A 190 -12.83 -14.57 -3.15
N LEU A 191 -13.60 -13.60 -2.65
CA LEU A 191 -15.06 -13.73 -2.50
C LEU A 191 -15.79 -13.84 -3.84
N GLU A 192 -15.28 -13.20 -4.89
CA GLU A 192 -15.91 -13.16 -6.21
C GLU A 192 -15.59 -14.40 -7.07
N LYS A 193 -14.65 -15.27 -6.65
CA LYS A 193 -14.17 -16.42 -7.43
C LYS A 193 -14.77 -17.74 -6.93
N SER A 194 -15.04 -18.67 -7.84
CA SER A 194 -15.39 -20.06 -7.48
C SER A 194 -14.16 -20.82 -6.96
N VAL A 195 -14.35 -22.01 -6.38
CA VAL A 195 -13.25 -22.85 -5.89
C VAL A 195 -12.24 -23.18 -7.01
N GLU A 196 -12.72 -23.50 -8.20
CA GLU A 196 -11.88 -23.76 -9.38
C GLU A 196 -11.20 -22.48 -9.90
N GLY A 197 -11.91 -21.36 -9.84
CA GLY A 197 -11.36 -20.04 -10.15
C GLY A 197 -10.24 -19.64 -9.18
N LEU A 198 -10.38 -19.98 -7.90
CA LEU A 198 -9.37 -19.79 -6.87
C LEU A 198 -8.14 -20.67 -7.10
N ARG A 199 -8.35 -21.95 -7.41
CA ARG A 199 -7.26 -22.89 -7.76
C ARG A 199 -6.44 -22.36 -8.94
N THR A 200 -7.12 -21.93 -10.00
CA THR A 200 -6.47 -21.33 -11.17
C THR A 200 -5.73 -20.03 -10.82
N PHE A 201 -6.37 -19.16 -10.03
CA PHE A 201 -5.80 -17.88 -9.61
C PHE A 201 -4.56 -18.02 -8.72
N LEU A 202 -4.56 -19.00 -7.80
CA LEU A 202 -3.43 -19.30 -6.92
C LEU A 202 -2.38 -20.21 -7.58
N GLY A 203 -2.69 -20.79 -8.75
CA GLY A 203 -1.84 -21.75 -9.44
C GLY A 203 -1.70 -23.08 -8.69
N VAL A 204 -2.75 -23.48 -7.97
CA VAL A 204 -2.79 -24.72 -7.17
C VAL A 204 -3.67 -25.74 -7.88
N GLU A 205 -3.14 -26.93 -8.13
CA GLU A 205 -3.91 -28.06 -8.64
C GLU A 205 -4.75 -28.71 -7.53
N SER A 206 -5.90 -29.27 -7.88
CA SER A 206 -6.72 -30.02 -6.91
C SER A 206 -6.01 -31.31 -6.52
N ASP A 207 -5.80 -31.50 -5.23
CA ASP A 207 -5.30 -32.72 -4.62
C ASP A 207 -6.42 -33.70 -4.23
N PHE A 208 -7.69 -33.30 -4.38
CA PHE A 208 -8.86 -34.12 -4.09
C PHE A 208 -9.23 -35.05 -5.25
N ASP A 209 -9.63 -36.28 -4.91
CA ASP A 209 -10.27 -37.18 -5.86
C ASP A 209 -11.69 -36.72 -6.21
N SER A 210 -12.18 -37.11 -7.40
CA SER A 210 -13.53 -36.72 -7.86
C SER A 210 -14.65 -37.14 -6.90
N ASP A 211 -14.50 -38.28 -6.23
CA ASP A 211 -15.48 -38.77 -5.25
C ASP A 211 -15.44 -37.97 -3.93
N GLU A 212 -14.25 -37.54 -3.51
CA GLU A 212 -14.04 -36.71 -2.32
C GLU A 212 -14.58 -35.30 -2.53
N GLU A 213 -14.35 -34.71 -3.70
CA GLU A 213 -14.86 -33.39 -4.06
C GLU A 213 -16.40 -33.38 -4.14
N ALA A 214 -17.00 -34.44 -4.66
CA ALA A 214 -18.46 -34.60 -4.67
C ALA A 214 -19.04 -34.76 -3.25
N ALA A 215 -18.34 -35.48 -2.36
CA ALA A 215 -18.73 -35.61 -0.96
C ALA A 215 -18.67 -34.26 -0.23
N LEU A 216 -17.57 -33.51 -0.39
CA LEU A 216 -17.39 -32.18 0.20
C LEU A 216 -18.47 -31.20 -0.31
N ASN A 217 -18.72 -31.15 -1.62
CA ASN A 217 -19.76 -30.29 -2.19
C ASN A 217 -21.16 -30.63 -1.64
N LYS A 218 -21.46 -31.92 -1.42
CA LYS A 218 -22.72 -32.37 -0.82
C LYS A 218 -22.84 -32.01 0.66
N GLU A 219 -21.74 -32.00 1.41
CA GLU A 219 -21.71 -31.56 2.82
C GLU A 219 -21.87 -30.04 2.93
N TYR A 220 -21.11 -29.26 2.15
CA TYR A 220 -21.22 -27.81 2.12
C TYR A 220 -22.61 -27.32 1.67
N GLY A 221 -23.19 -27.97 0.65
CA GLY A 221 -24.55 -27.65 0.20
C GLY A 221 -25.61 -27.88 1.29
N ARG A 222 -25.45 -28.93 2.10
CA ARG A 222 -26.34 -29.20 3.25
C ARG A 222 -26.18 -28.14 4.35
N TYR A 223 -24.94 -27.78 4.68
CA TYR A 223 -24.67 -26.75 5.69
C TYR A 223 -25.25 -25.37 5.33
N ILE A 224 -25.20 -24.97 4.05
CA ILE A 224 -25.81 -23.71 3.59
C ILE A 224 -27.34 -23.78 3.65
N SER A 225 -27.95 -24.94 3.39
CA SER A 225 -29.41 -25.09 3.42
C SER A 225 -30.03 -25.15 4.82
N GLU A 226 -29.24 -25.46 5.86
CA GLU A 226 -29.69 -25.54 7.26
C GLU A 226 -29.56 -24.20 8.02
N LYS A 227 -29.03 -23.16 7.37
CA LYS A 227 -28.82 -21.82 7.93
C LYS A 227 -29.81 -20.81 7.35
#